data_AF-A0AAW0DRG4-F1
#
_entry.id   AF-A0AAW0DRG4-F1
#
_cell.length_a   1.000
_cell.length_b   1.000
_cell.length_c   1.000
_cell.angle_alpha   90.00
_cell.angle_beta   90.00
_cell.angle_gamma   90.00
#
_symmetry.space_group_name_H-M   'P 1'
#
loop_
_entity.id
_entity.type
_entity.pdbx_description
1 polymer ?
#
loop_
_entity_poly.entity_id
_entity_poly.type
_entity_poly.pdbx_seq_one_letter_code
_entity_poly.pdbx_strand_id
1 'polypeptide(L)'
;MAVTVSAAAFFEVLIGSFLYGLFLLLAILSTMLYVQRISREGTRFHRTLTRTILRKPMIMGGLLISLVVSVRWILDVIDAAHGFLYLGDSEFYFLAPVGLRRATGVGFLLASVVVGDTMIIYRLWIVWNKSTAVVVFPILTLLAMLVGAGIDVAHRLTVTPPGESLFSQILGRCIVQESVFSLVTNVYATVLIAYRICTTTCGVSDAAMIRLKTGNELTISGYPR
;
A
#
# COMPACT_ATOMS: atom_id res chain seq x y z
N MET A 1 -9.99 -26.94 17.01
CA MET A 1 -10.89 -25.92 17.59
C MET A 1 -11.09 -24.86 16.52
N ALA A 2 -12.18 -24.99 15.76
CA ALA A 2 -12.46 -24.10 14.64
C ALA A 2 -13.00 -22.78 15.20
N VAL A 3 -12.32 -21.68 14.89
CA VAL A 3 -12.94 -20.36 14.99
C VAL A 3 -14.17 -20.42 14.09
N THR A 4 -15.36 -20.23 14.64
CA THR A 4 -16.59 -20.16 13.84
C THR A 4 -16.41 -19.05 12.81
N VAL A 5 -16.80 -19.29 11.56
CA VAL A 5 -16.56 -18.37 10.43
C VAL A 5 -17.13 -16.97 10.72
N SER A 6 -18.21 -16.92 11.50
CA SER A 6 -18.80 -15.70 12.04
C SER A 6 -17.86 -14.90 12.96
N ALA A 7 -17.13 -15.55 13.86
CA ALA A 7 -16.15 -14.86 14.70
C ALA A 7 -15.01 -14.29 13.86
N ALA A 8 -14.53 -15.02 12.85
CA ALA A 8 -13.48 -14.53 11.94
C ALA A 8 -13.92 -13.27 11.18
N ALA A 9 -15.12 -13.28 10.58
CA ALA A 9 -15.66 -12.13 9.88
C ALA A 9 -15.86 -10.91 10.80
N PHE A 10 -16.27 -11.14 12.05
CA PHE A 10 -16.39 -10.06 13.04
C PHE A 10 -15.02 -9.44 13.38
N PHE A 11 -14.01 -10.27 13.65
CA PHE A 11 -12.67 -9.78 13.92
C PHE A 11 -12.05 -9.06 12.73
N GLU A 12 -12.30 -9.52 11.51
CA GLU A 12 -11.84 -8.87 10.28
C GLU A 12 -12.39 -7.44 10.16
N VAL A 13 -13.69 -7.24 10.36
CA VAL A 13 -14.31 -5.90 10.33
C VAL A 13 -13.81 -5.01 11.47
N LEU A 14 -13.64 -5.58 12.66
CA LEU A 14 -13.19 -4.83 13.84
C LEU A 14 -11.75 -4.34 13.69
N ILE A 15 -10.85 -5.24 13.29
CA ILE A 15 -9.45 -4.91 13.00
C ILE A 15 -9.36 -3.96 11.81
N GLY A 16 -10.13 -4.24 10.74
CA GLY A 16 -10.19 -3.40 9.54
C GLY A 16 -10.63 -1.97 9.85
N SER A 17 -11.64 -1.79 10.70
CA SER A 17 -12.14 -0.47 11.10
C SER A 17 -11.12 0.29 11.96
N PHE A 18 -10.42 -0.40 12.86
CA PHE A 18 -9.36 0.20 13.66
C PHE A 18 -8.19 0.69 12.79
N LEU A 19 -7.70 -0.18 11.89
CA LEU A 19 -6.62 0.15 10.97
C LEU A 19 -7.01 1.27 10.00
N TYR A 20 -8.25 1.28 9.52
CA TYR A 20 -8.76 2.35 8.67
C TYR A 20 -8.79 3.71 9.39
N GLY A 21 -9.20 3.73 10.65
CA GLY A 21 -9.14 4.94 11.49
C GLY A 21 -7.71 5.48 11.63
N LEU A 22 -6.73 4.60 11.91
CA LEU A 22 -5.32 4.99 11.97
C LEU A 22 -4.82 5.54 10.63
N PHE A 23 -5.19 4.89 9.53
CA PHE A 23 -4.83 5.33 8.18
C PHE A 23 -5.39 6.72 7.88
N LEU A 24 -6.66 7.00 8.21
CA LEU A 24 -7.27 8.31 8.03
C LEU A 24 -6.54 9.40 8.84
N LEU A 25 -6.19 9.11 10.10
CA LEU A 25 -5.43 10.04 10.92
C LEU A 25 -4.08 10.37 10.29
N LEU A 26 -3.34 9.36 9.82
CA LEU A 26 -2.07 9.55 9.12
C LEU A 26 -2.23 10.33 7.81
N ALA A 27 -3.29 10.06 7.04
CA ALA A 27 -3.58 10.76 5.79
C ALA A 27 -3.91 12.24 6.03
N ILE A 28 -4.72 12.53 7.06
CA ILE A 28 -5.06 13.90 7.47
C ILE A 28 -3.81 14.63 7.97
N LEU A 29 -3.05 14.04 8.88
CA LEU A 29 -1.81 14.64 9.40
C LEU A 29 -0.79 14.90 8.30
N SER A 30 -0.57 13.94 7.39
CA SER A 30 0.31 14.12 6.24
C SER A 30 -0.14 15.26 5.34
N THR A 31 -1.44 15.37 5.08
CA THR A 31 -2.00 16.43 4.24
C THR A 31 -1.90 17.79 4.94
N MET A 32 -2.18 17.84 6.23
CA MET A 32 -2.06 19.06 7.04
C MET A 32 -0.62 19.55 7.11
N LEU A 33 0.35 18.69 7.40
CA LEU A 33 1.78 19.05 7.42
C LEU A 33 2.26 19.55 6.07
N TYR A 34 1.77 18.95 4.98
CA TYR A 34 2.11 19.41 3.63
C TYR A 34 1.52 20.80 3.33
N VAL A 35 0.24 21.02 3.66
CA VAL A 35 -0.41 22.33 3.47
C VAL A 35 0.27 23.40 4.34
N GLN A 36 0.62 23.06 5.58
CA GLN A 36 1.39 23.93 6.47
C GLN A 36 2.78 24.25 5.92
N ARG A 37 3.47 23.28 5.32
CA ARG A 37 4.78 23.48 4.69
C ARG A 37 4.71 24.44 3.51
N ILE A 38 3.69 24.31 2.65
CA ILE A 38 3.45 25.26 1.54
C ILE A 38 3.09 26.64 2.09
N SER A 39 2.26 26.71 3.13
CA SER A 39 1.82 27.98 3.73
C SER A 39 3.01 28.76 4.32
N ARG A 40 4.03 28.07 4.84
CA ARG A 40 5.27 28.67 5.35
C ARG A 40 6.19 29.23 4.27
N GLU A 41 6.09 28.80 3.01
CA GLU A 41 6.97 29.24 1.90
C GLU A 41 6.52 30.55 1.22
N GLY A 42 5.48 31.22 1.69
CA GLY A 42 5.21 32.62 1.35
C GLY A 42 4.09 32.87 0.34
N THR A 43 3.08 33.59 0.83
CA THR A 43 2.22 34.62 0.18
C THR A 43 1.76 34.44 -1.29
N ARG A 44 0.42 34.39 -1.47
CA ARG A 44 -0.42 34.48 -2.70
C ARG A 44 -0.98 33.18 -3.30
N PHE A 45 -1.33 32.21 -2.46
CA PHE A 45 -1.51 30.81 -2.89
C PHE A 45 -2.88 30.22 -2.47
N HIS A 46 -4.03 30.85 -2.78
CA HIS A 46 -5.34 30.28 -2.40
C HIS A 46 -6.16 29.69 -3.56
N ARG A 47 -5.97 30.17 -4.81
CA ARG A 47 -6.70 29.66 -5.99
C ARG A 47 -5.83 28.82 -6.94
N THR A 48 -4.51 29.02 -6.93
CA THR A 48 -3.52 28.22 -7.66
C THR A 48 -3.09 26.98 -6.86
N LEU A 49 -3.45 26.89 -5.57
CA LEU A 49 -3.08 25.84 -4.62
C LEU A 49 -3.58 24.48 -5.05
N THR A 50 -4.88 24.33 -5.31
CA THR A 50 -5.47 23.06 -5.77
C THR A 50 -4.81 22.55 -7.05
N ARG A 51 -4.56 23.43 -8.03
CA ARG A 51 -3.97 23.05 -9.33
C ARG A 51 -2.47 22.71 -9.23
N THR A 52 -1.75 23.33 -8.30
CA THR A 52 -0.31 23.08 -8.08
C THR A 52 -0.07 21.90 -7.15
N ILE A 53 -0.97 21.69 -6.18
CA ILE A 53 -1.00 20.53 -5.29
C ILE A 53 -1.36 19.26 -6.05
N LEU A 54 -2.37 19.29 -6.93
CA LEU A 54 -2.73 18.17 -7.81
C LEU A 54 -1.63 17.82 -8.82
N ARG A 55 -0.77 18.78 -9.17
CA ARG A 55 0.39 18.53 -10.04
C ARG A 55 1.56 17.85 -9.32
N LYS A 56 1.59 17.86 -7.97
CA LYS A 56 2.63 17.13 -7.24
C LYS A 56 2.18 15.67 -7.07
N PRO A 57 2.89 14.72 -7.70
CA PRO A 57 2.44 13.33 -7.84
C PRO A 57 2.26 12.60 -6.50
N MET A 58 2.96 13.07 -5.46
CA MET A 58 2.92 12.50 -4.12
C MET A 58 1.54 12.65 -3.43
N ILE A 59 0.80 13.73 -3.71
CA ILE A 59 -0.51 13.97 -3.09
C ILE A 59 -1.62 13.32 -3.86
N MET A 60 -1.57 13.41 -5.18
CA MET A 60 -2.52 12.72 -6.04
C MET A 60 -2.57 11.23 -5.68
N GLY A 61 -1.42 10.60 -5.51
CA GLY A 61 -1.40 9.20 -5.13
C GLY A 61 -1.77 8.92 -3.66
N GLY A 62 -1.51 9.84 -2.72
CA GLY A 62 -2.03 9.71 -1.35
C GLY A 62 -3.56 9.77 -1.30
N LEU A 63 -4.16 10.66 -2.09
CA LEU A 63 -5.60 10.82 -2.21
C LEU A 63 -6.23 9.60 -2.91
N LEU A 64 -5.55 9.07 -3.93
CA LEU A 64 -5.98 7.88 -4.66
C LEU A 64 -5.98 6.63 -3.76
N ILE A 65 -4.92 6.42 -2.96
CA ILE A 65 -4.90 5.34 -1.96
C ILE A 65 -6.02 5.53 -0.96
N SER A 66 -6.23 6.75 -0.46
CA SER A 66 -7.28 6.99 0.53
C SER A 66 -8.65 6.62 0.00
N LEU A 67 -8.97 7.00 -1.24
CA LEU A 67 -10.24 6.63 -1.86
C LEU A 67 -10.40 5.12 -2.01
N VAL A 68 -9.35 4.43 -2.47
CA VAL A 68 -9.37 2.98 -2.67
C VAL A 68 -9.56 2.23 -1.35
N VAL A 69 -8.83 2.64 -0.31
CA VAL A 69 -8.94 2.04 1.03
C VAL A 69 -10.33 2.33 1.64
N SER A 70 -10.87 3.55 1.46
CA SER A 70 -12.22 3.89 1.92
C SER A 70 -13.29 3.03 1.24
N VAL A 71 -13.22 2.88 -0.09
CA VAL A 71 -14.18 2.06 -0.86
C VAL A 71 -14.11 0.60 -0.39
N ARG A 72 -12.91 0.05 -0.22
CA ARG A 72 -12.72 -1.31 0.27
C ARG A 72 -13.36 -1.52 1.64
N TRP A 73 -13.06 -0.64 2.61
CA TRP A 73 -13.62 -0.76 3.95
C TRP A 73 -15.16 -0.71 3.95
N ILE A 74 -15.77 0.16 3.13
CA ILE A 74 -17.23 0.22 2.97
C ILE A 74 -17.79 -1.12 2.47
N LEU A 75 -17.12 -1.75 1.49
CA LEU A 75 -17.54 -3.05 0.97
C LEU A 75 -17.45 -4.15 2.03
N ASP A 76 -16.37 -4.18 2.82
CA ASP A 76 -16.17 -5.16 3.89
C ASP A 76 -17.26 -5.02 4.97
N VAL A 77 -17.62 -3.79 5.35
CA VAL A 77 -18.70 -3.51 6.30
C VAL A 77 -20.07 -3.92 5.74
N ILE A 78 -20.33 -3.64 4.47
CA ILE A 78 -21.60 -4.01 3.82
C ILE A 78 -21.74 -5.53 3.69
N ASP A 79 -20.67 -6.26 3.41
CA ASP A 79 -20.70 -7.71 3.31
C ASP A 79 -20.94 -8.37 4.67
N ALA A 80 -20.24 -7.88 5.70
CA ALA A 80 -20.46 -8.32 7.07
C ALA A 80 -21.88 -8.00 7.56
N ALA A 81 -22.38 -6.77 7.34
CA ALA A 81 -23.73 -6.39 7.74
C ALA A 81 -24.79 -7.28 7.10
N HIS A 82 -24.63 -7.65 5.81
CA HIS A 82 -25.52 -8.61 5.16
C HIS A 82 -25.40 -10.03 5.75
N GLY A 83 -24.17 -10.51 5.99
CA GLY A 83 -23.94 -11.83 6.57
C GLY A 83 -24.51 -11.99 7.98
N PHE A 84 -24.46 -10.93 8.81
CA PHE A 84 -24.96 -10.95 10.18
C PHE A 84 -26.45 -10.62 10.32
N LEU A 85 -26.98 -9.66 9.55
CA LEU A 85 -28.35 -9.13 9.77
C LEU A 85 -29.43 -9.84 8.95
N TYR A 86 -29.12 -10.34 7.75
CA TYR A 86 -30.17 -10.76 6.81
C TYR A 86 -30.44 -12.27 6.77
N LEU A 87 -29.50 -13.13 7.17
CA LEU A 87 -29.70 -14.58 7.02
C LEU A 87 -29.92 -15.37 8.32
N GLY A 88 -29.61 -14.84 9.50
CA GLY A 88 -29.80 -15.54 10.79
C GLY A 88 -28.95 -16.81 10.97
N ASP A 89 -28.49 -17.42 9.88
CA ASP A 89 -27.69 -18.63 9.78
C ASP A 89 -26.37 -18.30 9.07
N SER A 90 -25.52 -17.56 9.79
CA SER A 90 -24.27 -17.01 9.27
C SER A 90 -23.34 -18.09 8.69
N GLU A 91 -23.35 -19.29 9.27
CA GLU A 91 -22.50 -20.41 8.85
C GLU A 91 -22.91 -20.94 7.46
N PHE A 92 -24.21 -21.07 7.20
CA PHE A 92 -24.72 -21.46 5.88
C PHE A 92 -24.46 -20.37 4.83
N TYR A 93 -24.59 -19.09 5.18
CA TYR A 93 -24.28 -18.01 4.24
C TYR A 93 -22.81 -18.06 3.79
N PHE A 94 -21.85 -18.15 4.71
CA PHE A 94 -20.43 -18.19 4.36
C PHE A 94 -20.03 -19.48 3.61
N LEU A 95 -20.76 -20.58 3.80
CA LEU A 95 -20.53 -21.86 3.12
C LEU A 95 -21.31 -22.02 1.80
N ALA A 96 -22.36 -21.22 1.57
CA ALA A 96 -23.22 -21.32 0.39
C ALA A 96 -22.49 -20.94 -0.92
N PRO A 97 -22.93 -21.52 -2.07
CA PRO A 97 -22.41 -21.18 -3.39
C PRO A 97 -22.43 -19.68 -3.64
N VAL A 98 -21.31 -19.18 -4.15
CA VAL A 98 -21.06 -17.75 -4.29
C VAL A 98 -21.99 -17.08 -5.30
N GLY A 99 -22.77 -16.11 -4.84
CA GLY A 99 -23.56 -15.23 -5.70
C GLY A 99 -22.73 -14.11 -6.33
N LEU A 100 -23.29 -13.44 -7.34
CA LEU A 100 -22.69 -12.33 -8.08
C LEU A 100 -22.07 -11.24 -7.17
N ARG A 101 -22.68 -11.02 -5.99
CA ARG A 101 -22.24 -10.03 -5.01
C ARG A 101 -20.87 -10.32 -4.36
N ARG A 102 -20.58 -11.58 -4.04
CA ARG A 102 -19.26 -11.96 -3.50
C ARG A 102 -18.17 -11.92 -4.56
N ALA A 103 -18.52 -12.31 -5.79
CA ALA A 103 -17.61 -12.17 -6.92
C ALA A 103 -17.20 -10.69 -7.13
N THR A 104 -18.16 -9.75 -6.99
CA THR A 104 -17.86 -8.32 -7.08
C THR A 104 -17.01 -7.81 -5.90
N GLY A 105 -17.30 -8.22 -4.66
CA GLY A 105 -16.50 -7.80 -3.50
C GLY A 105 -15.04 -8.22 -3.62
N VAL A 106 -14.80 -9.43 -4.11
CA VAL A 106 -13.45 -9.98 -4.27
C VAL A 106 -12.73 -9.37 -5.46
N GLY A 107 -13.44 -9.10 -6.56
CA GLY A 107 -12.87 -8.33 -7.67
C GLY A 107 -12.39 -6.95 -7.21
N PHE A 108 -13.18 -6.27 -6.38
CA PHE A 108 -12.79 -4.99 -5.76
C PHE A 108 -11.63 -5.15 -4.78
N LEU A 109 -11.59 -6.24 -4.01
CA LEU A 109 -10.50 -6.57 -3.10
C LEU A 109 -9.18 -6.70 -3.87
N LEU A 110 -9.15 -7.52 -4.92
CA LEU A 110 -7.99 -7.70 -5.79
C LEU A 110 -7.57 -6.39 -6.45
N ALA A 111 -8.53 -5.63 -6.98
CA ALA A 111 -8.26 -4.33 -7.59
C ALA A 111 -7.65 -3.34 -6.58
N SER A 112 -8.10 -3.34 -5.32
CA SER A 112 -7.55 -2.48 -4.28
C SER A 112 -6.09 -2.81 -3.95
N VAL A 113 -5.74 -4.10 -3.94
CA VAL A 113 -4.37 -4.56 -3.70
C VAL A 113 -3.46 -4.16 -4.86
N VAL A 114 -3.90 -4.41 -6.10
CA VAL A 114 -3.14 -4.03 -7.30
C VAL A 114 -2.91 -2.51 -7.36
N VAL A 115 -3.92 -1.71 -7.04
CA VAL A 115 -3.76 -0.24 -6.99
C VAL A 115 -2.82 0.18 -5.86
N GLY A 116 -2.90 -0.47 -4.70
CA GLY A 116 -1.98 -0.26 -3.58
C GLY A 116 -0.52 -0.51 -3.98
N ASP A 117 -0.24 -1.69 -4.53
CA ASP A 117 1.09 -2.10 -4.98
C ASP A 117 1.61 -1.18 -6.10
N THR A 118 0.78 -0.88 -7.10
CA THR A 118 1.13 0.06 -8.19
C THR A 118 1.55 1.43 -7.66
N MET A 119 0.88 1.90 -6.60
CA MET A 119 1.20 3.19 -6.00
C MET A 119 2.52 3.17 -5.20
N ILE A 120 2.86 2.05 -4.56
CA ILE A 120 4.17 1.85 -3.91
C ILE A 120 5.29 1.89 -4.96
N ILE A 121 5.08 1.22 -6.10
CA ILE A 121 5.99 1.24 -7.25
C ILE A 121 6.16 2.66 -7.79
N TYR A 122 5.05 3.40 -7.91
CA TYR A 122 5.07 4.78 -8.35
C TYR A 122 5.88 5.69 -7.40
N ARG A 123 5.75 5.50 -6.07
CA ARG A 123 6.56 6.21 -5.07
C ARG A 123 8.04 5.91 -5.24
N LEU A 124 8.40 4.64 -5.41
CA LEU A 124 9.79 4.23 -5.61
C LEU A 124 10.39 4.86 -6.87
N TRP A 125 9.64 4.86 -7.98
CA TRP A 125 10.06 5.43 -9.26
C TRP A 125 10.32 6.94 -9.16
N ILE A 126 9.46 7.68 -8.46
CA ILE A 126 9.64 9.13 -8.25
C ILE A 126 10.86 9.40 -7.38
N VAL A 127 11.02 8.67 -6.28
CA VAL A 127 12.17 8.85 -5.39
C VAL A 127 13.44 8.71 -6.22
N TRP A 128 13.59 7.63 -6.99
CA TRP A 128 14.75 7.34 -7.83
C TRP A 128 14.89 8.17 -9.11
N ASN A 129 14.27 9.34 -9.20
CA ASN A 129 14.37 10.26 -10.35
C ASN A 129 14.08 9.56 -11.69
N LYS A 130 13.06 8.69 -11.70
CA LYS A 130 12.62 7.88 -12.85
C LYS A 130 13.59 6.80 -13.35
N SER A 131 14.62 6.40 -12.60
CA SER A 131 15.49 5.31 -13.03
C SER A 131 14.70 4.00 -13.16
N THR A 132 14.64 3.43 -14.36
CA THR A 132 13.83 2.24 -14.65
C THR A 132 14.38 0.96 -13.99
N ALA A 133 15.70 0.87 -13.78
CA ALA A 133 16.36 -0.32 -13.23
C ALA A 133 15.80 -0.78 -11.87
N VAL A 134 15.42 0.16 -11.00
CA VAL A 134 14.93 -0.13 -9.64
C VAL A 134 13.46 -0.56 -9.63
N VAL A 135 12.72 -0.21 -10.68
CA VAL A 135 11.27 -0.44 -10.81
C VAL A 135 10.95 -1.78 -11.50
N VAL A 136 11.93 -2.34 -12.22
CA VAL A 136 11.79 -3.64 -12.89
C VAL A 136 11.45 -4.76 -11.89
N PHE A 137 12.10 -4.79 -10.73
CA PHE A 137 11.85 -5.84 -9.74
C PHE A 137 10.43 -5.80 -9.16
N PRO A 138 9.91 -4.64 -8.68
CA PRO A 138 8.52 -4.53 -8.25
C PRO A 138 7.48 -4.78 -9.36
N ILE A 139 7.78 -4.43 -10.61
CA ILE A 139 6.88 -4.73 -11.74
C ILE A 139 6.86 -6.23 -12.01
N LEU A 140 8.02 -6.90 -11.93
CA LEU A 140 8.11 -8.35 -12.08
C LEU A 140 7.33 -9.08 -10.98
N THR A 141 7.38 -8.62 -9.73
CA THR A 141 6.60 -9.23 -8.65
C THR A 141 5.10 -9.04 -8.84
N LEU A 142 4.66 -7.86 -9.32
CA LEU A 142 3.27 -7.63 -9.70
C LEU A 142 2.81 -8.55 -10.85
N LEU A 143 3.63 -8.69 -11.89
CA LEU A 143 3.33 -9.59 -13.00
C LEU A 143 3.30 -11.05 -12.55
N ALA A 144 4.23 -11.46 -11.69
CA ALA A 144 4.27 -12.80 -11.12
C ALA A 144 3.03 -13.10 -10.27
N MET A 145 2.53 -12.11 -9.51
CA MET A 145 1.28 -12.22 -8.77
C MET A 145 0.08 -12.40 -9.72
N LEU A 146 -0.01 -11.59 -10.77
CA LEU A 146 -1.13 -11.60 -11.72
C LEU A 146 -1.17 -12.91 -12.54
N VAL A 147 0.00 -13.37 -13.00
CA VAL A 147 0.16 -14.65 -13.70
C VAL A 147 -0.09 -15.82 -12.75
N GLY A 148 0.43 -15.77 -11.52
CA GLY A 148 0.24 -16.81 -10.51
C GLY A 148 -1.23 -17.01 -10.15
N ALA A 149 -1.98 -15.92 -9.95
CA ALA A 149 -3.41 -15.98 -9.71
C ALA A 149 -4.18 -16.58 -10.91
N GLY A 150 -3.79 -16.21 -12.14
CA GLY A 150 -4.39 -16.78 -13.36
C GLY A 150 -4.15 -18.29 -13.50
N ILE A 151 -2.94 -18.76 -13.21
CA ILE A 151 -2.58 -20.18 -13.24
C ILE A 151 -3.37 -20.95 -12.18
N ASP A 152 -3.53 -20.38 -10.98
CA ASP A 152 -4.25 -21.05 -9.88
C ASP A 152 -5.73 -21.25 -10.17
N VAL A 153 -6.36 -20.26 -10.81
CA VAL A 153 -7.73 -20.37 -11.30
C VAL A 153 -7.83 -21.43 -12.38
N ALA A 154 -6.95 -21.40 -13.39
CA ALA A 154 -6.96 -22.35 -14.50
C ALA A 154 -6.76 -23.80 -14.04
N HIS A 155 -5.80 -24.05 -13.13
CA HIS A 155 -5.53 -25.38 -12.61
C HIS A 155 -6.73 -25.97 -11.87
N ARG A 156 -7.40 -25.18 -11.02
CA ARG A 156 -8.52 -25.68 -10.22
C ARG A 156 -9.80 -25.86 -11.04
N LEU A 157 -10.01 -25.07 -12.08
CA LEU A 157 -11.07 -25.31 -13.06
C LEU A 157 -10.96 -26.69 -13.74
N THR A 158 -9.74 -27.24 -13.84
CA THR A 158 -9.53 -28.57 -14.46
C THR A 158 -9.60 -29.75 -13.49
N VAL A 159 -9.33 -29.53 -12.20
CA VAL A 159 -9.19 -30.60 -11.20
C VAL A 159 -10.44 -30.76 -10.32
N THR A 160 -11.27 -29.73 -10.18
CA THR A 160 -12.38 -29.78 -9.22
C THR A 160 -13.67 -30.38 -9.81
N PRO A 161 -14.26 -31.40 -9.17
CA PRO A 161 -15.53 -31.98 -9.60
C PRO A 161 -16.70 -30.97 -9.47
N PRO A 162 -17.73 -31.08 -10.33
CA PRO A 162 -18.88 -30.18 -10.29
C PRO A 162 -19.66 -30.36 -8.98
N GLY A 163 -19.67 -29.32 -8.13
CA GLY A 163 -20.44 -29.30 -6.88
C GLY A 163 -19.75 -28.67 -5.68
N GLU A 164 -18.42 -28.51 -5.70
CA GLU A 164 -17.67 -27.83 -4.64
C GLU A 164 -17.46 -26.33 -4.93
N SER A 165 -17.43 -25.52 -3.86
CA SER A 165 -17.18 -24.08 -3.93
C SER A 165 -15.69 -23.77 -4.18
N LEU A 166 -15.28 -23.88 -5.45
CA LEU A 166 -13.97 -23.50 -5.99
C LEU A 166 -13.44 -22.16 -5.44
N PHE A 167 -14.36 -21.21 -5.26
CA PHE A 167 -14.05 -19.84 -4.89
C PHE A 167 -13.42 -19.73 -3.50
N SER A 168 -13.92 -20.43 -2.47
CA SER A 168 -13.39 -20.30 -1.11
C SER A 168 -11.92 -20.75 -1.02
N GLN A 169 -11.58 -21.85 -1.67
CA GLN A 169 -10.22 -22.38 -1.69
C GLN A 169 -9.27 -21.56 -2.57
N ILE A 170 -9.76 -21.05 -3.71
CA ILE A 170 -8.98 -20.15 -4.58
C ILE A 170 -8.68 -18.85 -3.82
N LEU A 171 -9.69 -18.23 -3.22
CA LEU A 171 -9.54 -16.95 -2.53
C LEU A 171 -8.55 -17.01 -1.39
N GLY A 172 -8.67 -18.00 -0.50
CA GLY A 172 -7.79 -18.09 0.67
C GLY A 172 -6.32 -18.16 0.25
N ARG A 173 -6.01 -18.97 -0.77
CA ARG A 173 -4.64 -19.13 -1.27
C ARG A 173 -4.16 -17.92 -2.08
N CYS A 174 -5.01 -17.35 -2.93
CA CYS A 174 -4.69 -16.12 -3.65
C CYS A 174 -4.37 -14.99 -2.65
N ILE A 175 -5.20 -14.77 -1.63
CA ILE A 175 -4.98 -13.73 -0.62
C ILE A 175 -3.64 -13.92 0.10
N VAL A 176 -3.28 -15.15 0.49
CA VAL A 176 -1.98 -15.42 1.13
C VAL A 176 -0.83 -15.14 0.17
N GLN A 177 -0.94 -15.58 -1.08
CA GLN A 177 0.08 -15.33 -2.11
C GLN A 177 0.27 -13.82 -2.34
N GLU A 178 -0.82 -13.09 -2.53
CA GLU A 178 -0.82 -11.63 -2.70
C GLU A 178 -0.21 -10.91 -1.49
N SER A 179 -0.53 -11.38 -0.28
CA SER A 179 0.02 -10.82 0.96
C SER A 179 1.54 -10.97 1.01
N VAL A 180 2.08 -12.14 0.64
CA VAL A 180 3.52 -12.39 0.62
C VAL A 180 4.22 -11.52 -0.43
N PHE A 181 3.67 -11.43 -1.65
CA PHE A 181 4.26 -10.61 -2.71
C PHE A 181 4.20 -9.11 -2.39
N SER A 182 3.09 -8.64 -1.82
CA SER A 182 2.96 -7.25 -1.39
C SER A 182 3.92 -6.93 -0.24
N LEU A 183 4.10 -7.84 0.73
CA LEU A 183 5.09 -7.68 1.81
C LEU A 183 6.52 -7.59 1.27
N VAL A 184 6.93 -8.50 0.39
CA VAL A 184 8.27 -8.48 -0.21
C VAL A 184 8.51 -7.17 -0.97
N THR A 185 7.52 -6.73 -1.75
CA THR A 185 7.60 -5.49 -2.52
C THR A 185 7.70 -4.27 -1.61
N ASN A 186 6.93 -4.23 -0.53
CA ASN A 186 6.95 -3.16 0.47
C ASN A 186 8.25 -3.10 1.27
N VAL A 187 8.78 -4.24 1.69
CA VAL A 187 10.08 -4.31 2.38
C VAL A 187 11.19 -3.85 1.45
N TYR A 188 11.21 -4.36 0.21
CA TYR A 188 12.18 -3.95 -0.80
C TYR A 188 12.13 -2.44 -1.09
N ALA A 189 10.94 -1.88 -1.29
CA ALA A 189 10.75 -0.46 -1.52
C ALA A 189 11.23 0.38 -0.32
N THR A 190 10.88 -0.04 0.90
CA THR A 190 11.29 0.65 2.13
C THR A 190 12.80 0.65 2.31
N VAL A 191 13.46 -0.51 2.12
CA VAL A 191 14.92 -0.64 2.23
C VAL A 191 15.63 0.24 1.20
N LEU A 192 15.16 0.26 -0.05
CA LEU A 192 15.75 1.12 -1.10
C LEU A 192 15.56 2.60 -0.86
N ILE A 193 14.40 3.01 -0.33
CA ILE A 193 14.14 4.40 0.04
C ILE A 193 15.06 4.80 1.19
N ALA A 194 15.15 3.98 2.24
CA ALA A 194 16.03 4.20 3.38
C ALA A 194 17.50 4.27 2.95
N TYR A 195 17.94 3.30 2.14
CA TYR A 195 19.29 3.27 1.58
C TYR A 195 19.60 4.56 0.80
N ARG A 196 18.70 5.01 -0.07
CA ARG A 196 18.92 6.22 -0.86
C ARG A 196 19.03 7.46 0.04
N ILE A 197 18.14 7.61 1.00
CA ILE A 197 18.18 8.73 1.96
C ILE A 197 19.51 8.72 2.73
N CYS A 198 19.90 7.55 3.27
CA CYS A 198 21.18 7.39 3.96
C CYS A 198 22.36 7.74 3.04
N THR A 199 22.40 7.27 1.79
CA THR A 199 23.50 7.62 0.87
C THR A 199 23.59 9.13 0.61
N THR A 200 22.44 9.82 0.45
CA THR A 200 22.43 11.27 0.27
C THR A 200 22.80 12.05 1.54
N THR A 201 22.39 11.58 2.73
CA THR A 201 22.64 12.30 3.98
C THR A 201 24.02 11.99 4.56
N CYS A 202 24.42 10.71 4.58
CA CYS A 202 25.75 10.29 5.05
C CYS A 202 26.86 10.83 4.14
N GLY A 203 26.68 10.85 2.81
CA GLY A 203 27.66 11.43 1.90
C GLY A 203 27.87 12.95 2.10
N VAL A 204 26.81 13.67 2.49
CA VAL A 204 26.91 15.10 2.84
C VAL A 204 27.57 15.29 4.21
N SER A 205 27.28 14.44 5.20
CA SER A 205 27.95 14.46 6.50
C SER A 205 29.44 14.18 6.40
N ASP A 206 29.87 13.22 5.59
CA ASP A 206 31.29 12.89 5.41
C ASP A 206 32.03 14.01 4.69
N ALA A 207 31.44 14.59 3.64
CA ALA A 207 32.02 15.74 2.95
C ALA A 207 32.13 16.99 3.84
N ALA A 208 31.13 17.24 4.71
CA ALA A 208 31.16 18.33 5.67
C ALA A 208 32.25 18.13 6.74
N MET A 209 32.43 16.88 7.20
CA MET A 209 33.46 16.53 8.19
C MET A 209 34.88 16.69 7.63
N ILE A 210 35.11 16.29 6.37
CA ILE A 210 36.41 16.46 5.71
C ILE A 210 36.76 17.95 5.57
N ARG A 211 35.79 18.81 5.22
CA ARG A 211 36.01 20.27 5.13
C ARG A 211 36.36 20.92 6.46
N LEU A 212 35.76 20.46 7.57
CA LEU A 212 36.12 20.94 8.91
C LEU A 212 37.54 20.52 9.29
N LYS A 213 37.94 19.30 8.94
CA LYS A 213 39.29 18.80 9.22
C LYS A 213 40.38 19.56 8.43
N THR A 214 40.15 19.82 7.14
CA THR A 214 41.07 20.63 6.31
C THR A 214 41.08 22.11 6.69
N GLY A 215 39.94 22.67 7.08
CA GLY A 215 39.86 24.06 7.58
C GLY A 215 40.62 24.25 8.90
N ASN A 216 40.61 23.25 9.78
CA ASN A 216 41.30 23.31 11.06
C ASN A 216 42.82 23.10 10.95
N GLU A 217 43.30 22.40 9.92
CA GLU A 217 44.75 22.26 9.68
C GLU A 217 45.37 23.54 9.07
N LEU A 218 44.59 24.28 8.26
CA LEU A 218 45.02 25.56 7.69
C LEU A 218 45.13 26.68 8.73
N THR A 219 44.29 26.67 9.78
CA THR A 219 44.38 27.64 10.89
C THR A 219 45.55 27.35 11.85
N ILE A 220 45.98 26.08 11.96
CA ILE A 220 47.11 25.70 12.83
C ILE A 220 48.47 25.93 12.14
N SER A 221 48.55 25.85 10.81
CA SER A 221 49.78 26.11 10.05
C SER A 221 50.09 27.60 9.81
N GLY A 222 49.20 28.51 10.22
CA GLY A 222 49.29 29.95 9.95
C GLY A 222 49.97 30.80 11.04
N TYR A 223 50.56 30.20 12.07
CA TYR A 223 51.36 30.93 13.07
C TYR A 223 52.86 30.82 12.75
N PRO A 224 53.44 31.76 11.97
CA PRO A 224 54.89 31.91 11.93
C PRO A 224 55.38 32.36 13.30
N ARG A 225 56.28 31.55 13.89
CA ARG A 225 57.12 31.96 15.02
C ARG A 225 58.14 32.98 14.58
#